data_AF-A0A9D6Q703-F1
#
_entry.id   AF-A0A9D6Q703-F1
#
_cell.length_a   1.000
_cell.length_b   1.000
_cell.length_c   1.000
_cell.angle_alpha   90.00
_cell.angle_beta   90.00
_cell.angle_gamma   90.00
#
_symmetry.space_group_name_H-M   'P 1'
#
loop_
_entity.id
_entity.type
_entity.pdbx_description
1 polymer ?
#
loop_
_entity_poly.entity_id
_entity_poly.type
_entity_poly.pdbx_seq_one_letter_code
_entity_poly.pdbx_strand_id
1 'polypeptide(L)'
;MTTKHPAYVLFAMTPSERAAVGLTDKQVVHLLVRTADGEWRIRHQWEAARYSHTEFMAALHYRDEPADPERLLDLLPTELR
;
A
#
# COMPACT_ATOMS: atom_id res chain seq x y z
N MET A 1 10.00 1.77 -4.59
CA MET A 1 11.06 0.72 -4.58
C MET A 1 10.45 -0.59 -4.11
N THR A 2 10.74 -1.74 -4.76
CA THR A 2 10.30 -3.06 -4.27
C THR A 2 11.37 -3.70 -3.40
N THR A 3 11.01 -4.23 -2.23
CA THR A 3 11.96 -4.86 -1.29
C THR A 3 11.44 -6.21 -0.81
N LYS A 4 12.34 -7.08 -0.33
CA LYS A 4 11.95 -8.33 0.31
C LYS A 4 11.47 -8.03 1.74
N HIS A 5 10.25 -8.45 2.07
CA HIS A 5 9.72 -8.36 3.43
C HIS A 5 9.12 -9.73 3.81
N PRO A 6 9.48 -10.34 4.97
CA PRO A 6 9.17 -11.75 5.26
C PRO A 6 7.70 -12.15 5.21
N ALA A 7 6.79 -11.21 5.46
CA ALA A 7 5.34 -11.42 5.47
C ALA A 7 4.65 -11.23 4.10
N TYR A 8 5.39 -10.85 3.06
CA TYR A 8 4.81 -10.44 1.79
C TYR A 8 5.46 -11.12 0.59
N VAL A 9 4.62 -11.57 -0.34
CA VAL A 9 5.02 -12.04 -1.67
C VAL A 9 5.53 -10.87 -2.51
N LEU A 10 4.94 -9.69 -2.32
CA LEU A 10 5.41 -8.43 -2.90
C LEU A 10 5.29 -7.33 -1.86
N PHE A 11 6.33 -6.51 -1.73
CA PHE A 11 6.30 -5.31 -0.91
C PHE A 11 6.89 -4.15 -1.70
N ALA A 12 6.07 -3.14 -1.97
CA ALA A 12 6.45 -1.98 -2.76
C ALA A 12 6.24 -0.70 -1.93
N MET A 13 7.33 0.01 -1.67
CA MET A 13 7.30 1.31 -1.01
C MET A 13 7.04 2.43 -2.02
N THR A 14 6.32 3.44 -1.58
CA THR A 14 6.19 4.71 -2.30
C THR A 14 7.55 5.41 -2.42
N PRO A 15 7.74 6.34 -3.37
CA PRO A 15 9.00 7.06 -3.54
C PRO A 15 9.50 7.75 -2.26
N SER A 16 8.60 8.28 -1.43
CA SER A 16 8.98 8.92 -0.17
C SER A 16 9.30 7.95 0.97
N GLU A 17 9.05 6.65 0.78
CA GLU A 17 9.19 5.60 1.78
C GLU A 17 8.35 5.79 3.06
N ARG A 18 7.36 6.69 3.03
CA ARG A 18 6.40 6.88 4.14
C ARG A 18 5.26 5.88 4.12
N ALA A 19 5.00 5.25 2.97
CA ALA A 19 3.97 4.24 2.82
C ALA A 19 4.45 3.08 1.95
N ALA A 20 3.73 1.97 2.04
CA ALA A 20 3.98 0.79 1.22
C ALA A 20 2.68 0.04 0.91
N VAL A 21 2.68 -0.69 -0.20
CA VAL A 21 1.68 -1.71 -0.51
C VAL A 21 2.34 -3.08 -0.42
N GLY A 22 1.71 -3.98 0.33
CA GLY A 22 2.14 -5.36 0.50
C GLY A 22 1.10 -6.33 -0.03
N LEU A 23 1.50 -7.39 -0.72
CA LEU A 23 0.64 -8.53 -1.07
C LEU A 23 1.06 -9.74 -0.26
N THR A 24 0.13 -10.32 0.51
CA THR A 24 0.36 -11.55 1.27
C THR A 24 0.24 -12.79 0.40
N ASP A 25 0.69 -13.93 0.91
CA ASP A 25 0.48 -15.25 0.31
C ASP A 25 -1.00 -15.63 0.17
N LYS A 26 -1.83 -15.18 1.12
CA LYS A 26 -3.30 -15.32 1.13
C LYS A 26 -4.06 -14.38 0.16
N GLN A 27 -3.37 -13.73 -0.78
CA GLN A 27 -3.98 -12.78 -1.73
C GLN A 27 -4.70 -11.61 -1.03
N VAL A 28 -4.16 -11.12 0.09
CA VAL A 28 -4.62 -9.90 0.76
C VAL A 28 -3.65 -8.78 0.47
N VAL A 29 -4.17 -7.62 0.07
CA VAL A 29 -3.40 -6.40 -0.10
C VAL A 29 -3.43 -5.62 1.21
N HIS A 30 -2.27 -5.24 1.70
CA HIS A 30 -2.09 -4.33 2.84
C HIS A 30 -1.60 -2.99 2.33
N LEU A 31 -2.26 -1.92 2.72
CA LEU A 31 -1.70 -0.57 2.69
C LEU A 31 -1.04 -0.31 4.04
N LEU A 32 0.25 -0.01 4.03
CA LEU A 32 1.05 0.22 5.21
C LEU A 32 1.55 1.66 5.26
N VAL A 33 1.66 2.16 6.49
CA VAL A 33 2.28 3.45 6.79
C VAL A 33 3.47 3.23 7.71
N ARG A 34 4.52 4.02 7.50
CA ARG A 34 5.72 4.00 8.33
C ARG A 34 5.51 4.88 9.56
N THR A 35 5.71 4.34 10.75
CA THR A 35 5.63 5.09 12.01
C THR A 35 6.86 5.97 12.20
N ALA A 36 6.80 6.89 13.16
CA ALA A 36 7.95 7.70 13.58
C ALA A 36 9.14 6.83 14.04
N ASP A 37 8.85 5.66 14.63
CA ASP A 37 9.84 4.68 15.08
C ASP A 37 10.40 3.81 13.93
N GLY A 38 9.94 4.05 12.69
CA GLY A 38 10.39 3.35 11.49
C GLY A 38 9.71 2.00 11.23
N GLU A 39 8.73 1.62 12.07
CA GLU A 39 7.96 0.38 11.92
C GLU A 39 6.87 0.51 10.84
N TRP A 40 6.51 -0.60 10.21
CA TRP A 40 5.39 -0.66 9.28
C TRP A 40 4.10 -1.07 9.99
N ARG A 41 3.05 -0.25 9.89
CA ARG A 41 1.71 -0.59 10.40
C ARG A 41 0.72 -0.70 9.27
N ILE A 42 -0.09 -1.75 9.30
CA ILE A 42 -1.20 -1.94 8.36
C ILE A 42 -2.25 -0.87 8.68
N ARG A 43 -2.51 0.02 7.73
CA ARG A 43 -3.54 1.04 7.83
C ARG A 43 -4.87 0.55 7.28
N HIS A 44 -4.83 -0.20 6.19
CA HIS A 44 -6.01 -0.75 5.54
C HIS A 44 -5.66 -2.06 4.82
N GLN A 45 -6.64 -2.94 4.64
CA GLN A 45 -6.45 -4.20 3.95
C GLN A 45 -7.70 -4.65 3.19
N TRP A 46 -7.50 -5.31 2.06
CA TRP A 46 -8.58 -5.82 1.23
C TRP A 46 -8.14 -7.06 0.44
N GLU A 47 -9.12 -7.82 -0.07
CA GLU A 47 -8.84 -8.95 -0.95
C GLU A 47 -8.32 -8.45 -2.30
N ALA A 48 -7.21 -9.03 -2.79
CA ALA A 48 -6.62 -8.65 -4.07
C ALA A 48 -7.56 -8.87 -5.26
N ALA A 49 -8.57 -9.74 -5.11
CA ALA A 49 -9.59 -9.99 -6.11
C ALA A 49 -10.55 -8.80 -6.32
N ARG A 50 -10.68 -7.90 -5.32
CA ARG A 50 -11.54 -6.71 -5.42
C ARG A 50 -10.80 -5.52 -6.01
N TYR A 51 -9.53 -5.38 -5.66
CA TYR A 51 -8.64 -4.35 -6.17
C TYR A 51 -7.20 -4.83 -5.98
N SER A 52 -6.46 -5.02 -7.05
CA SER A 52 -5.12 -5.58 -6.97
C SER A 52 -4.10 -4.54 -6.50
N HIS A 53 -2.99 -5.00 -5.92
CA HIS A 53 -1.84 -4.14 -5.62
C HIS A 53 -1.32 -3.42 -6.88
N THR A 54 -1.44 -4.04 -8.06
CA THR A 54 -1.05 -3.44 -9.34
C THR A 54 -1.96 -2.27 -9.71
N GLU A 55 -3.28 -2.41 -9.56
CA GLU A 55 -4.22 -1.31 -9.80
C GLU A 55 -3.96 -0.14 -8.84
N PHE A 56 -3.69 -0.43 -7.56
CA PHE A 56 -3.27 0.60 -6.60
C PHE A 56 -2.00 1.34 -7.06
N MET A 57 -0.96 0.60 -7.44
CA MET A 57 0.30 1.19 -7.91
C MET A 57 0.12 1.99 -9.21
N ALA A 58 -0.74 1.53 -10.11
CA ALA A 58 -1.09 2.27 -11.33
C ALA A 58 -1.83 3.57 -10.98
N ALA A 59 -2.79 3.55 -10.07
CA ALA A 59 -3.48 4.75 -9.60
C ALA A 59 -2.53 5.75 -8.93
N LEU A 60 -1.55 5.25 -8.16
CA LEU A 60 -0.49 6.05 -7.56
C LEU A 60 0.43 6.67 -8.62
N HIS A 61 0.71 5.99 -9.73
CA HIS A 61 1.57 6.53 -10.79
C HIS A 61 1.00 7.81 -11.44
N TYR A 62 -0.32 7.94 -11.52
CA TYR A 62 -1.00 9.09 -12.12
C TYR A 62 -1.30 10.23 -11.14
N ARG A 63 -0.85 10.14 -9.89
CA ARG A 63 -1.06 11.17 -8.87
C ARG A 63 0.22 11.45 -8.10
N ASP A 64 0.37 12.67 -7.61
CA ASP A 64 1.42 12.96 -6.65
C ASP A 64 1.19 12.16 -5.37
N GLU A 65 2.27 11.61 -4.83
CA GLU A 65 2.23 10.97 -3.52
C GLU A 65 1.84 12.02 -2.46
N PRO A 66 0.76 11.80 -1.70
CA PRO A 66 0.35 12.76 -0.69
C PRO A 66 1.42 12.92 0.41
N ALA A 67 1.53 14.14 0.94
CA ALA A 67 2.38 14.42 2.09
C ALA A 67 1.97 13.60 3.33
N ASP A 68 0.65 13.46 3.51
CA ASP A 68 0.03 12.62 4.52
C ASP A 68 -0.26 11.21 3.95
N PRO A 69 0.40 10.15 4.46
CA PRO A 69 0.15 8.77 4.05
C PRO A 69 -1.30 8.33 4.20
N GLU A 70 -2.09 8.91 5.12
CA GLU A 70 -3.50 8.52 5.29
C GLU A 70 -4.34 8.87 4.06
N ARG A 71 -3.95 9.90 3.31
CA ARG A 71 -4.63 10.31 2.07
C ARG A 71 -4.40 9.33 0.91
N LEU A 72 -3.55 8.32 1.07
CA LEU A 72 -3.46 7.23 0.10
C LEU A 72 -4.75 6.41 0.01
N LEU A 73 -5.61 6.45 1.03
CA LEU A 73 -6.94 5.84 0.98
C LEU A 73 -7.84 6.50 -0.07
N ASP A 74 -7.59 7.78 -0.42
CA ASP A 74 -8.32 8.48 -1.49
C ASP A 74 -8.04 7.89 -2.89
N LEU A 75 -7.01 7.04 -3.02
CA LEU A 75 -6.71 6.28 -4.23
C LEU A 75 -7.53 5.00 -4.35
N LEU A 76 -8.10 4.53 -3.25
CA LEU A 76 -8.92 3.33 -3.26
C LEU A 76 -10.30 3.63 -3.89
N PRO A 77 -10.92 2.65 -4.56
CA PRO A 77 -12.34 2.69 -4.91
C PRO A 77 -13.17 2.98 -3.65
N THR A 78 -14.26 3.74 -3.79
CA THR A 78 -15.13 4.13 -2.66
C THR A 78 -15.64 2.94 -1.83
N GLU A 79 -15.81 1.78 -2.46
CA GLU A 79 -16.26 0.53 -1.81
C GLU A 79 -15.18 -0.10 -0.90
N LEU A 80 -13.94 0.37 -0.99
CA LEU A 80 -12.77 -0.09 -0.26
C LEU A 80 -12.15 1.03 0.60
N ARG A 81 -12.85 2.14 0.82
CA ARG A 81 -12.42 3.22 1.71
C ARG A 81 -12.94 3.02 3.13
#